data_AF-A0A0G0EWE5-F1
#
_entry.id   AF-A0A0G0EWE5-F1
#
_cell.length_a   1.000
_cell.length_b   1.000
_cell.length_c   1.000
_cell.angle_alpha   90.00
_cell.angle_beta   90.00
_cell.angle_gamma   90.00
#
_symmetry.space_group_name_H-M   'P 1'
#
loop_
_entity.id
_entity.type
_entity.pdbx_description
1 polymer ?
#
loop_
_entity_poly.entity_id
_entity_poly.type
_entity_poly.pdbx_seq_one_letter_code
_entity_poly.pdbx_strand_id
1 'polypeptide(L)'
;MLYSINNENNSFQTLKIKLRKEVIGMGKVFSWKEIANGQIPKLEDFSIVRSLIISELEKCDEIIGGVICGSVIRGDHNVRSDVDCLVVHSGQNILKIIGLLQELNRFAKQLYVPVEFIPVDIRVAHTSTVEMSFGMHLDWSARNGGCIKTNPIPMLSFDLDMGQELQNYVRLKLNKLTKRWIKYPEASSEQRFHFLQKILEAPVYIARKIIRWRGVDISFDDSKRRIVELYSEHFNGSESLKFFREAVMTDASYTKKILQQLKCSDEAEYLNTLKETEVIIPNVLEFIRLTNILVAK
;
A
#
# COMPACT_ATOMS: atom_id res chain seq x y z
N MET A 1 6.43 -44.79 12.57
CA MET A 1 5.69 -43.90 11.66
C MET A 1 6.06 -42.45 12.02
N LEU A 2 7.30 -42.05 11.68
CA LEU A 2 7.89 -40.74 11.96
C LEU A 2 8.46 -40.24 10.63
N TYR A 3 7.59 -39.67 9.80
CA TYR A 3 8.00 -38.96 8.59
C TYR A 3 7.16 -37.69 8.50
N SER A 4 7.81 -36.59 8.13
CA SER A 4 7.23 -35.32 7.65
C SER A 4 7.07 -34.16 8.64
N ILE A 5 8.16 -33.75 9.31
CA ILE A 5 8.29 -32.36 9.85
C ILE A 5 9.47 -31.59 9.19
N ASN A 6 10.39 -32.27 8.49
CA ASN A 6 11.61 -31.64 7.97
C ASN A 6 11.48 -30.89 6.62
N ASN A 7 10.36 -30.99 5.90
CA ASN A 7 10.21 -30.33 4.59
C ASN A 7 9.72 -28.87 4.65
N GLU A 8 9.00 -28.47 5.71
CA GLU A 8 8.47 -27.10 5.79
C GLU A 8 9.53 -26.07 6.22
N ASN A 9 10.50 -26.47 7.04
CA ASN A 9 11.61 -25.60 7.46
C ASN A 9 12.52 -25.18 6.29
N ASN A 10 12.72 -26.08 5.29
CA ASN A 10 13.49 -25.75 4.09
C ASN A 10 12.73 -24.77 3.17
N SER A 11 11.40 -24.88 3.08
CA SER A 11 10.56 -23.93 2.34
C SER A 11 10.61 -22.54 2.95
N PHE A 12 10.55 -22.43 4.29
CA PHE A 12 10.62 -21.16 5.00
C PHE A 12 11.98 -20.48 4.84
N GLN A 13 13.09 -21.21 5.00
CA GLN A 13 14.43 -20.64 4.78
C GLN A 13 14.65 -20.23 3.32
N THR A 14 14.18 -21.02 2.36
CA THR A 14 14.26 -20.69 0.93
C THR A 14 13.46 -19.43 0.62
N LEU A 15 12.26 -19.28 1.18
CA LEU A 15 11.44 -18.07 1.03
C LEU A 15 12.13 -16.85 1.67
N LYS A 16 12.71 -17.01 2.87
CA LYS A 16 13.44 -15.95 3.58
C LYS A 16 14.67 -15.50 2.78
N ILE A 17 15.39 -16.42 2.14
CA ILE A 17 16.54 -16.14 1.26
C ILE A 17 16.09 -15.46 -0.05
N LYS A 18 14.98 -15.92 -0.64
CA LYS A 18 14.44 -15.39 -1.90
C LYS A 18 13.87 -13.98 -1.71
N LEU A 19 13.09 -13.76 -0.65
CA LEU A 19 12.54 -12.45 -0.26
C LEU A 19 13.61 -11.46 0.22
N ARG A 20 14.75 -11.93 0.75
CA ARG A 20 15.90 -11.07 1.06
C ARG A 20 16.52 -10.42 -0.18
N LYS A 21 16.32 -10.99 -1.37
CA LYS A 21 16.87 -10.49 -2.65
C LYS A 21 15.82 -9.88 -3.58
N GLU A 22 14.53 -10.14 -3.36
CA GLU A 22 13.45 -9.66 -4.22
C GLU A 22 12.87 -8.34 -3.73
N VAL A 23 12.69 -7.39 -4.65
CA VAL A 23 12.03 -6.11 -4.38
C VAL A 23 10.53 -6.39 -4.23
N ILE A 24 10.02 -6.37 -2.99
CA ILE A 24 8.58 -6.41 -2.74
C ILE A 24 8.02 -5.04 -3.12
N GLY A 25 7.43 -4.97 -4.31
CA GLY A 25 7.16 -3.71 -4.99
C GLY A 25 5.70 -3.34 -5.07
N MET A 26 4.87 -3.60 -4.07
CA MET A 26 3.44 -3.29 -4.20
C MET A 26 3.19 -1.81 -4.49
N GLY A 27 2.25 -1.56 -5.39
CA GLY A 27 1.89 -0.22 -5.83
C GLY A 27 1.36 -0.27 -7.25
N LYS A 28 1.54 0.82 -8.00
CA LYS A 28 0.92 1.03 -9.32
C LYS A 28 1.14 -0.15 -10.28
N VAL A 29 0.07 -0.53 -10.97
CA VAL A 29 0.11 -1.38 -12.17
C VAL A 29 -0.01 -0.45 -13.36
N PHE A 30 1.01 -0.44 -14.22
CA PHE A 30 1.09 0.48 -15.36
C PHE A 30 0.27 -0.03 -16.54
N SER A 31 -0.27 0.85 -17.35
CA SER A 31 -0.75 0.50 -18.68
C SER A 31 0.44 0.31 -19.64
N TRP A 32 0.24 -0.44 -20.72
CA TRP A 32 1.23 -0.51 -21.78
C TRP A 32 1.56 0.88 -22.34
N LYS A 33 0.54 1.72 -22.52
CA LYS A 33 0.70 3.11 -22.98
C LYS A 33 1.64 3.89 -22.07
N GLU A 34 1.56 3.72 -20.76
CA GLU A 34 2.47 4.38 -19.83
C GLU A 34 3.91 3.87 -19.98
N ILE A 35 4.10 2.56 -20.10
CA ILE A 35 5.43 1.95 -20.32
C ILE A 35 6.03 2.44 -21.64
N ALA A 36 5.31 2.31 -22.75
CA ALA A 36 5.78 2.66 -24.09
C ALA A 36 6.12 4.14 -24.23
N ASN A 37 5.42 5.02 -23.51
CA ASN A 37 5.67 6.47 -23.54
C ASN A 37 6.60 6.95 -22.42
N GLY A 38 7.19 6.05 -21.63
CA GLY A 38 8.06 6.43 -20.51
C GLY A 38 7.35 7.23 -19.41
N GLN A 39 6.03 7.08 -19.27
CA GLN A 39 5.19 7.76 -18.27
C GLN A 39 5.26 7.05 -16.91
N ILE A 40 6.49 6.82 -16.45
CA ILE A 40 6.81 6.12 -15.21
C ILE A 40 7.73 7.02 -14.40
N PRO A 41 7.46 7.21 -13.10
CA PRO A 41 8.28 8.10 -12.28
C PRO A 41 9.69 7.55 -12.15
N LYS A 42 10.68 8.45 -12.16
CA LYS A 42 12.04 8.15 -11.73
C LYS A 42 12.12 8.18 -10.21
N LEU A 43 13.13 7.51 -9.65
CA LEU A 43 13.31 7.48 -8.19
C LEU A 43 13.57 8.86 -7.58
N GLU A 44 14.25 9.74 -8.33
CA GLU A 44 14.51 11.14 -7.97
C GLU A 44 13.25 12.01 -8.00
N ASP A 45 12.25 11.68 -8.81
CA ASP A 45 11.01 12.46 -8.90
C ASP A 45 10.24 12.45 -7.57
N PHE A 46 10.32 11.36 -6.80
CA PHE A 46 9.71 11.27 -5.47
C PHE A 46 10.29 12.28 -4.48
N SER A 47 11.59 12.56 -4.53
CA SER A 47 12.21 13.54 -3.62
C SER A 47 11.85 14.98 -4.04
N ILE A 48 11.73 15.23 -5.35
CA ILE A 48 11.25 16.51 -5.89
C ILE A 48 9.81 16.76 -5.44
N VAL A 49 8.91 15.80 -5.64
CA VAL A 49 7.51 15.90 -5.22
C VAL A 49 7.39 16.07 -3.71
N ARG A 50 8.12 15.29 -2.91
CA ARG A 50 8.16 15.44 -1.45
C ARG A 50 8.55 16.87 -1.05
N SER A 51 9.64 17.39 -1.62
CA SER A 51 10.17 18.71 -1.26
C SER A 51 9.18 19.82 -1.61
N LEU A 52 8.51 19.72 -2.76
CA LEU A 52 7.46 20.67 -3.14
C LEU A 52 6.26 20.62 -2.19
N ILE A 53 5.76 19.41 -1.87
CA ILE A 53 4.64 19.24 -0.93
C ILE A 53 4.96 19.89 0.42
N ILE A 54 6.16 19.63 0.97
CA ILE A 54 6.59 20.24 2.23
C ILE A 54 6.61 21.77 2.11
N SER A 55 7.32 22.32 1.12
CA SER A 55 7.47 23.77 0.92
C SER A 55 6.12 24.49 0.80
N GLU A 56 5.19 23.96 0.01
CA GLU A 56 3.93 24.66 -0.26
C GLU A 56 2.92 24.51 0.88
N LEU A 57 2.87 23.34 1.54
CA LEU A 57 2.04 23.17 2.74
C LEU A 57 2.57 24.01 3.91
N GLU A 58 3.90 24.17 4.05
CA GLU A 58 4.52 25.04 5.06
C GLU A 58 4.17 26.53 4.89
N LYS A 59 3.96 27.00 3.66
CA LYS A 59 3.61 28.41 3.40
C LYS A 59 2.11 28.71 3.54
N CYS A 60 1.25 27.70 3.55
CA CYS A 60 -0.19 27.91 3.55
C CYS A 60 -0.75 28.04 4.97
N ASP A 61 -1.22 29.23 5.37
CA ASP A 61 -1.73 29.50 6.73
C ASP A 61 -2.90 28.63 7.18
N GLU A 62 -3.69 28.11 6.22
CA GLU A 62 -4.83 27.22 6.51
C GLU A 62 -4.40 25.81 6.92
N ILE A 63 -3.14 25.45 6.67
CA ILE A 63 -2.56 24.16 7.04
C ILE A 63 -1.96 24.27 8.45
N ILE A 64 -2.47 23.44 9.35
CA ILE A 64 -2.02 23.39 10.76
C ILE A 64 -0.80 22.47 10.87
N GLY A 65 -0.86 21.33 10.20
CA GLY A 65 0.17 20.30 10.25
C GLY A 65 -0.02 19.25 9.17
N GLY A 66 0.99 18.41 8.97
CA GLY A 66 0.90 17.30 8.04
C GLY A 66 1.98 16.27 8.28
N VAL A 67 1.79 15.08 7.70
CA VAL A 67 2.79 14.01 7.71
C VAL A 67 2.81 13.37 6.34
N ILE A 68 3.98 13.38 5.69
CA ILE A 68 4.28 12.46 4.60
C ILE A 68 4.66 11.13 5.24
N CYS A 69 4.12 10.04 4.73
CA CYS A 69 4.41 8.70 5.23
C CYS A 69 4.76 7.72 4.10
N GLY A 70 4.94 6.45 4.44
CA GLY A 70 5.20 5.41 3.45
C GLY A 70 6.68 5.24 3.10
N SER A 71 6.92 4.70 1.91
CA SER A 71 8.26 4.25 1.47
C SER A 71 9.22 5.40 1.18
N VAL A 72 8.70 6.58 0.84
CA VAL A 72 9.53 7.76 0.58
C VAL A 72 10.25 8.23 1.85
N ILE A 73 9.60 8.17 3.02
CA ILE A 73 10.24 8.50 4.30
C ILE A 73 11.22 7.40 4.73
N ARG A 74 10.92 6.13 4.45
CA ARG A 74 11.84 5.01 4.72
C ARG A 74 13.06 4.97 3.78
N GLY A 75 12.99 5.65 2.63
CA GLY A 75 13.99 5.53 1.57
C GLY A 75 13.98 4.18 0.85
N ASP A 76 12.89 3.41 0.98
CA ASP A 76 12.71 2.10 0.33
C ASP A 76 11.70 2.14 -0.83
N HIS A 77 11.44 3.33 -1.38
CA HIS A 77 10.52 3.52 -2.50
C HIS A 77 11.11 3.02 -3.82
N ASN A 78 10.21 2.70 -4.74
CA ASN A 78 10.52 2.28 -6.10
C ASN A 78 9.58 2.97 -7.10
N VAL A 79 9.75 2.70 -8.39
CA VAL A 79 8.94 3.30 -9.47
C VAL A 79 7.43 3.02 -9.36
N ARG A 80 7.01 1.98 -8.61
CA ARG A 80 5.60 1.65 -8.37
C ARG A 80 5.03 2.32 -7.12
N SER A 81 5.87 2.96 -6.31
CA SER A 81 5.46 3.58 -5.04
C SER A 81 4.60 4.83 -5.27
N ASP A 82 3.97 5.25 -4.20
CA ASP A 82 3.16 6.45 -4.04
C ASP A 82 3.73 7.35 -2.94
N VAL A 83 3.23 8.58 -2.87
CA VAL A 83 3.43 9.52 -1.77
C VAL A 83 2.11 9.68 -1.04
N ASP A 84 2.04 9.14 0.18
CA ASP A 84 0.91 9.34 1.07
C ASP A 84 1.16 10.57 1.95
N CYS A 85 0.19 11.47 2.03
CA CYS A 85 0.31 12.69 2.83
C CYS A 85 -0.99 12.99 3.59
N LEU A 86 -0.94 12.86 4.92
CA LEU A 86 -1.97 13.37 5.81
C LEU A 86 -1.79 14.88 5.96
N VAL A 87 -2.88 15.64 5.82
CA VAL A 87 -2.86 17.10 5.93
C VAL A 87 -3.98 17.54 6.88
N VAL A 88 -3.63 18.14 8.02
CA VAL A 88 -4.59 18.71 8.97
C VAL A 88 -4.75 20.20 8.70
N HIS A 89 -5.99 20.65 8.52
CA HIS A 89 -6.31 22.02 8.13
C HIS A 89 -7.38 22.67 9.03
N SER A 90 -7.40 24.01 9.04
CA SER A 90 -8.31 24.84 9.86
C SER A 90 -9.80 24.63 9.54
N GLY A 91 -10.11 24.28 8.29
CA GLY A 91 -11.47 24.19 7.78
C GLY A 91 -12.14 25.53 7.46
N GLN A 92 -11.45 26.66 7.65
CA GLN A 92 -12.00 28.00 7.41
C GLN A 92 -12.10 28.32 5.90
N ASN A 93 -11.10 27.91 5.11
CA ASN A 93 -11.08 28.13 3.66
C ASN A 93 -10.83 26.84 2.87
N ILE A 94 -11.82 25.93 2.90
CA ILE A 94 -11.69 24.60 2.28
C ILE A 94 -11.40 24.66 0.77
N LEU A 95 -11.95 25.64 0.05
CA LEU A 95 -11.71 25.79 -1.39
C LEU A 95 -10.25 26.13 -1.69
N LYS A 96 -9.63 27.01 -0.89
CA LYS A 96 -8.19 27.32 -0.99
C LYS A 96 -7.33 26.08 -0.73
N ILE A 97 -7.67 25.29 0.29
CA ILE A 97 -6.95 24.05 0.62
C ILE A 97 -7.08 23.03 -0.53
N ILE A 98 -8.29 22.80 -1.03
CA ILE A 98 -8.52 21.88 -2.15
C ILE A 98 -7.76 22.35 -3.40
N GLY A 99 -7.80 23.64 -3.72
CA GLY A 99 -7.04 24.20 -4.84
C GLY A 99 -5.54 23.92 -4.74
N LEU A 100 -4.95 24.17 -3.57
CA LEU A 100 -3.54 23.87 -3.31
C LEU A 100 -3.21 22.38 -3.50
N LEU A 101 -4.00 21.48 -2.91
CA LEU A 101 -3.77 20.03 -3.03
C LEU A 101 -3.94 19.55 -4.48
N GLN A 102 -4.86 20.14 -5.25
CA GLN A 102 -5.03 19.85 -6.67
C GLN A 102 -3.84 20.31 -7.51
N GLU A 103 -3.27 21.48 -7.20
CA GLU A 103 -2.06 21.98 -7.87
C GLU A 103 -0.84 21.09 -7.59
N LEU A 104 -0.63 20.70 -6.33
CA LEU A 104 0.42 19.75 -5.95
C LEU A 104 0.25 18.40 -6.66
N ASN A 105 -0.97 17.88 -6.71
CA ASN A 105 -1.26 16.64 -7.43
C ASN A 105 -1.02 16.79 -8.94
N ARG A 106 -1.40 17.93 -9.54
CA ARG A 106 -1.15 18.22 -10.96
C ARG A 106 0.35 18.26 -11.26
N PHE A 107 1.14 18.88 -10.41
CA PHE A 107 2.60 18.87 -10.52
C PHE A 107 3.16 17.45 -10.42
N ALA A 108 2.77 16.67 -9.40
CA ALA A 108 3.24 15.30 -9.24
C ALA A 108 2.88 14.41 -10.44
N LYS A 109 1.70 14.62 -11.04
CA LYS A 109 1.28 13.94 -12.29
C LYS A 109 2.17 14.27 -13.49
N GLN A 110 2.77 15.45 -13.57
CA GLN A 110 3.75 15.78 -14.63
C GLN A 110 5.02 14.95 -14.51
N LEU A 111 5.35 14.51 -13.30
CA LEU A 111 6.44 13.60 -12.99
C LEU A 111 5.98 12.13 -12.84
N TYR A 112 4.70 11.84 -13.16
CA TYR A 112 4.09 10.53 -13.04
C TYR A 112 4.09 9.89 -11.64
N VAL A 113 4.39 10.69 -10.60
CA VAL A 113 4.39 10.25 -9.20
C VAL A 113 2.95 10.23 -8.66
N PRO A 114 2.43 9.08 -8.23
CA PRO A 114 1.14 9.03 -7.56
C PRO A 114 1.22 9.70 -6.18
N VAL A 115 0.26 10.59 -5.89
CA VAL A 115 0.14 11.25 -4.58
C VAL A 115 -1.27 11.06 -4.06
N GLU A 116 -1.38 10.56 -2.83
CA GLU A 116 -2.62 10.42 -2.09
C GLU A 116 -2.61 11.40 -0.92
N PHE A 117 -3.47 12.42 -0.99
CA PHE A 117 -3.70 13.33 0.12
C PHE A 117 -4.87 12.86 0.96
N ILE A 118 -4.69 12.88 2.27
CA ILE A 118 -5.71 12.59 3.28
C ILE A 118 -5.96 13.91 4.03
N PRO A 119 -6.83 14.80 3.50
CA PRO A 119 -7.16 16.04 4.17
C PRO A 119 -8.07 15.75 5.37
N VAL A 120 -7.73 16.32 6.51
CA VAL A 120 -8.49 16.21 7.76
C VAL A 120 -8.79 17.61 8.29
N ASP A 121 -10.07 17.91 8.45
CA ASP A 121 -10.52 19.12 9.11
C ASP A 121 -10.33 18.99 10.62
N ILE A 122 -9.59 19.92 11.22
CA ILE A 122 -9.29 19.92 12.65
C ILE A 122 -10.55 19.85 13.53
N ARG A 123 -11.68 20.40 13.06
CA ARG A 123 -12.95 20.43 13.80
C ARG A 123 -13.60 19.05 13.97
N VAL A 124 -13.17 18.07 13.18
CA VAL A 124 -13.67 16.68 13.22
C VAL A 124 -12.53 15.66 13.29
N ALA A 125 -11.28 16.11 13.43
CA ALA A 125 -10.10 15.24 13.54
C ALA A 125 -10.18 14.28 14.74
N HIS A 126 -10.84 14.73 15.80
CA HIS A 126 -11.09 13.99 17.04
C HIS A 126 -12.28 13.03 16.96
N THR A 127 -13.09 13.05 15.90
CA THR A 127 -14.24 12.15 15.73
C THR A 127 -13.92 10.96 14.82
N SER A 128 -12.65 10.53 14.76
CA SER A 128 -12.16 9.36 14.03
C SER A 128 -12.46 9.38 12.52
N THR A 129 -11.63 10.07 11.76
CA THR A 129 -11.54 9.91 10.29
C THR A 129 -10.36 9.02 9.86
N VAL A 130 -9.46 8.71 10.78
CA VAL A 130 -8.21 8.00 10.51
C VAL A 130 -8.17 6.69 11.28
N GLU A 131 -8.00 5.58 10.57
CA GLU A 131 -7.87 4.24 11.16
C GLU A 131 -6.70 4.17 12.15
N MET A 132 -6.88 3.50 13.31
CA MET A 132 -5.83 3.35 14.35
C MET A 132 -4.53 2.77 13.76
N SER A 133 -4.70 1.76 12.89
CA SER A 133 -3.58 1.15 12.19
C SER A 133 -2.82 2.14 11.31
N PHE A 134 -3.48 3.14 10.73
CA PHE A 134 -2.79 4.21 9.99
C PHE A 134 -2.10 5.20 10.94
N GLY A 135 -2.67 5.44 12.14
CA GLY A 135 -2.07 6.28 13.19
C GLY A 135 -0.64 5.90 13.56
N MET A 136 -0.38 4.61 13.81
CA MET A 136 0.99 4.14 14.11
C MET A 136 1.96 4.37 12.94
N HIS A 137 1.47 4.22 11.70
CA HIS A 137 2.27 4.44 10.50
C HIS A 137 2.66 5.91 10.35
N LEU A 138 1.71 6.81 10.66
CA LEU A 138 1.90 8.24 10.67
C LEU A 138 2.86 8.69 11.79
N ASP A 139 2.73 8.15 13.00
CA ASP A 139 3.60 8.50 14.14
C ASP A 139 5.06 8.12 13.86
N TRP A 140 5.32 6.91 13.34
CA TRP A 140 6.66 6.55 12.90
C TRP A 140 7.19 7.52 11.84
N SER A 141 6.37 7.87 10.84
CA SER A 141 6.80 8.77 9.76
C SER A 141 7.10 10.17 10.27
N ALA A 142 6.28 10.70 11.19
CA ALA A 142 6.49 12.00 11.82
C ALA A 142 7.83 12.05 12.57
N ARG A 143 8.16 10.99 13.33
CA ARG A 143 9.43 10.88 14.08
C ARG A 143 10.67 10.72 13.18
N ASN A 144 10.49 10.28 11.93
CA ASN A 144 11.57 10.02 10.97
C ASN A 144 11.65 11.09 9.86
N GLY A 145 11.23 12.32 10.14
CA GLY A 145 11.38 13.45 9.21
C GLY A 145 10.27 13.56 8.16
N GLY A 146 9.13 12.92 8.38
CA GLY A 146 7.93 13.07 7.57
C GLY A 146 7.01 14.23 8.00
N CYS A 147 7.27 14.85 9.16
CA CYS A 147 6.45 15.94 9.71
C CYS A 147 6.53 17.21 8.84
N ILE A 148 5.38 17.86 8.65
CA ILE A 148 5.21 19.14 7.96
C ILE A 148 4.58 20.12 8.96
N LYS A 149 5.22 21.28 9.20
CA LYS A 149 4.83 22.24 10.25
C LYS A 149 4.71 21.57 11.63
N THR A 150 3.48 21.43 12.12
CA THR A 150 3.15 20.84 13.43
C THR A 150 2.86 19.36 13.27
N ASN A 151 3.30 18.54 14.24
CA ASN A 151 2.94 17.12 14.28
C ASN A 151 1.41 16.97 14.45
N PRO A 152 0.69 16.40 13.48
CA PRO A 152 -0.76 16.26 13.54
C PRO A 152 -1.23 15.08 14.40
N ILE A 153 -0.36 14.15 14.80
CA ILE A 153 -0.74 12.95 15.55
C ILE A 153 -1.53 13.26 16.83
N PRO A 154 -1.12 14.22 17.68
CA PRO A 154 -1.89 14.56 18.89
C PRO A 154 -3.26 15.18 18.61
N MET A 155 -3.56 15.56 17.36
CA MET A 155 -4.83 16.16 16.95
C MET A 155 -5.86 15.11 16.49
N LEU A 156 -5.42 13.87 16.30
CA LEU A 156 -6.25 12.75 15.84
C LEU A 156 -6.72 11.92 17.04
N SER A 157 -7.95 11.40 16.97
CA SER A 157 -8.41 10.33 17.87
C SER A 157 -8.30 8.99 17.16
N PHE A 158 -7.88 7.97 17.91
CA PHE A 158 -7.75 6.60 17.43
C PHE A 158 -8.61 5.60 18.25
N ASP A 159 -9.66 6.06 18.93
CA ASP A 159 -10.40 5.30 19.96
C ASP A 159 -11.34 4.19 19.44
N LEU A 160 -10.99 3.53 18.32
CA LEU A 160 -11.80 2.45 17.75
C LEU A 160 -11.35 1.07 18.23
N ASP A 161 -12.32 0.16 18.39
CA ASP A 161 -12.08 -1.27 18.56
C ASP A 161 -11.38 -1.83 17.30
N MET A 162 -10.08 -2.13 17.43
CA MET A 162 -9.26 -2.66 16.35
C MET A 162 -9.81 -3.96 15.74
N GLY A 163 -10.48 -4.80 16.54
CA GLY A 163 -11.10 -6.04 16.08
C GLY A 163 -12.30 -5.76 15.18
N GLN A 164 -13.19 -4.88 15.62
CA GLN A 164 -14.36 -4.47 14.82
C GLN A 164 -13.94 -3.71 13.55
N GLU A 165 -12.93 -2.84 13.64
CA GLU A 165 -12.35 -2.13 12.49
C GLU A 165 -11.79 -3.14 11.46
N LEU A 166 -10.96 -4.09 11.91
CA LEU A 166 -10.37 -5.10 11.05
C LEU A 166 -11.43 -5.97 10.38
N GLN A 167 -12.42 -6.46 11.14
CA GLN A 167 -13.50 -7.30 10.60
C GLN A 167 -14.30 -6.53 9.55
N ASN A 168 -14.67 -5.28 9.82
CA ASN A 168 -15.36 -4.42 8.88
C ASN A 168 -14.53 -4.17 7.62
N TYR A 169 -13.25 -3.83 7.79
CA TYR A 169 -12.32 -3.58 6.70
C TYR A 169 -12.20 -4.81 5.77
N VAL A 170 -11.90 -5.99 6.32
CA VAL A 170 -11.72 -7.22 5.54
C VAL A 170 -13.01 -7.59 4.81
N ARG A 171 -14.16 -7.51 5.48
CA ARG A 171 -15.47 -7.79 4.88
C ARG A 171 -15.79 -6.84 3.72
N LEU A 172 -15.60 -5.53 3.91
CA LEU A 172 -15.82 -4.53 2.87
C LEU A 172 -14.84 -4.71 1.71
N LYS A 173 -13.58 -5.02 2.00
CA LYS A 173 -12.55 -5.30 0.98
C LYS A 173 -12.91 -6.51 0.14
N LEU A 174 -13.30 -7.62 0.77
CA LEU A 174 -13.75 -8.85 0.10
C LEU A 174 -14.93 -8.54 -0.83
N ASN A 175 -16.00 -7.96 -0.29
CA ASN A 175 -17.19 -7.63 -1.06
C ASN A 175 -16.88 -6.71 -2.25
N LYS A 176 -16.04 -5.68 -2.06
CA LYS A 176 -15.65 -4.75 -3.11
C LYS A 176 -14.86 -5.46 -4.21
N LEU A 177 -13.87 -6.28 -3.86
CA LEU A 177 -13.04 -6.97 -4.83
C LEU A 177 -13.81 -8.07 -5.57
N THR A 178 -14.66 -8.84 -4.88
CA THR A 178 -15.54 -9.83 -5.52
C THR A 178 -16.50 -9.17 -6.52
N LYS A 179 -17.16 -8.06 -6.14
CA LYS A 179 -18.03 -7.32 -7.07
C LYS A 179 -17.29 -6.80 -8.31
N ARG A 180 -16.04 -6.34 -8.14
CA ARG A 180 -15.19 -5.93 -9.27
C ARG A 180 -14.76 -7.12 -10.12
N TRP A 181 -14.46 -8.25 -9.51
CA TRP A 181 -14.09 -9.47 -10.23
C TRP A 181 -15.20 -10.00 -11.12
N ILE A 182 -16.45 -9.99 -10.64
CA ILE A 182 -17.63 -10.36 -11.43
C ILE A 182 -17.73 -9.51 -12.71
N LYS A 183 -17.39 -8.22 -12.63
CA LYS A 183 -17.43 -7.27 -13.77
C LYS A 183 -16.15 -7.27 -14.60
N TYR A 184 -15.12 -8.03 -14.20
CA TYR A 184 -13.80 -7.96 -14.81
C TYR A 184 -13.76 -8.31 -16.31
N PRO A 185 -14.50 -9.33 -16.80
CA PRO A 185 -14.51 -9.66 -18.23
C PRO A 185 -14.94 -8.49 -19.13
N GLU A 186 -15.85 -7.65 -18.64
CA GLU A 186 -16.41 -6.50 -19.36
C GLU A 186 -15.68 -5.19 -19.05
N ALA A 187 -14.73 -5.21 -18.11
CA ALA A 187 -14.02 -4.02 -17.68
C ALA A 187 -13.08 -3.51 -18.80
N SER A 188 -13.05 -2.19 -18.97
CA SER A 188 -12.06 -1.51 -19.81
C SER A 188 -10.62 -1.79 -19.32
N SER A 189 -9.63 -1.63 -20.19
CA SER A 189 -8.21 -1.87 -19.84
C SER A 189 -7.77 -1.08 -18.60
N GLU A 190 -8.16 0.19 -18.50
CA GLU A 190 -7.83 1.03 -17.34
C GLU A 190 -8.45 0.48 -16.04
N GLN A 191 -9.72 0.08 -16.08
CA GLN A 191 -10.39 -0.55 -14.94
C GLN A 191 -9.73 -1.88 -14.56
N ARG A 192 -9.24 -2.66 -15.54
CA ARG A 192 -8.50 -3.91 -15.29
C ARG A 192 -7.17 -3.64 -14.60
N PHE A 193 -6.38 -2.68 -15.06
CA PHE A 193 -5.11 -2.31 -14.40
C PHE A 193 -5.33 -1.82 -12.98
N HIS A 194 -6.31 -0.94 -12.78
CA HIS A 194 -6.66 -0.47 -11.45
C HIS A 194 -7.15 -1.61 -10.54
N PHE A 195 -7.90 -2.57 -11.07
CA PHE A 195 -8.32 -3.73 -10.30
C PHE A 195 -7.14 -4.64 -9.93
N LEU A 196 -6.25 -4.96 -10.88
CA LEU A 196 -5.04 -5.73 -10.63
C LEU A 196 -4.15 -5.07 -9.57
N GLN A 197 -3.98 -3.75 -9.62
CA GLN A 197 -3.29 -3.00 -8.57
C GLN A 197 -3.92 -3.26 -7.20
N LYS A 198 -5.25 -3.17 -7.08
CA LYS A 198 -5.95 -3.44 -5.81
C LYS A 198 -5.87 -4.91 -5.37
N ILE A 199 -5.75 -5.85 -6.30
CA ILE A 199 -5.51 -7.26 -6.00
C ILE A 199 -4.11 -7.48 -5.44
N LEU A 200 -3.07 -6.90 -6.05
CA LEU A 200 -1.69 -7.06 -5.58
C LEU A 200 -1.43 -6.34 -4.26
N GLU A 201 -2.09 -5.20 -4.02
CA GLU A 201 -1.98 -4.45 -2.76
C GLU A 201 -2.65 -5.16 -1.58
N ALA A 202 -3.83 -5.77 -1.78
CA ALA A 202 -4.68 -6.21 -0.67
C ALA A 202 -4.02 -7.17 0.32
N PRO A 203 -3.25 -8.21 -0.10
CA PRO A 203 -2.68 -9.19 0.81
C PRO A 203 -1.84 -8.59 1.93
N VAL A 204 -0.88 -7.71 1.59
CA VAL A 204 0.01 -7.16 2.61
C VAL A 204 -0.66 -6.09 3.45
N TYR A 205 -1.56 -5.28 2.89
CA TYR A 205 -2.35 -4.35 3.69
C TYR A 205 -3.21 -5.07 4.74
N ILE A 206 -3.82 -6.19 4.36
CA ILE A 206 -4.60 -7.03 5.28
C ILE A 206 -3.67 -7.71 6.30
N ALA A 207 -2.57 -8.30 5.86
CA ALA A 207 -1.56 -8.90 6.76
C ALA A 207 -1.05 -7.90 7.80
N ARG A 208 -0.77 -6.65 7.39
CA ARG A 208 -0.34 -5.57 8.28
C ARG A 208 -1.37 -5.31 9.39
N LYS A 209 -2.66 -5.20 9.02
CA LYS A 209 -3.74 -4.98 10.00
C LYS A 209 -3.92 -6.17 10.94
N ILE A 210 -3.84 -7.40 10.44
CA ILE A 210 -3.95 -8.62 11.28
C ILE A 210 -2.79 -8.70 12.27
N ILE A 211 -1.56 -8.44 11.83
CA ILE A 211 -0.36 -8.48 12.67
C ILE A 211 -0.48 -7.47 13.81
N ARG A 212 -0.94 -6.25 13.52
CA ARG A 212 -1.27 -5.26 14.56
C ARG A 212 -2.37 -5.72 15.50
N TRP A 213 -3.47 -6.26 14.97
CA TRP A 213 -4.57 -6.79 15.77
C TRP A 213 -4.14 -7.92 16.72
N ARG A 214 -3.13 -8.71 16.33
CA ARG A 214 -2.49 -9.72 17.18
C ARG A 214 -1.56 -9.15 18.26
N GLY A 215 -1.47 -7.83 18.38
CA GLY A 215 -0.61 -7.16 19.36
C GLY A 215 0.88 -7.17 19.00
N VAL A 216 1.22 -7.48 17.74
CA VAL A 216 2.62 -7.45 17.29
C VAL A 216 3.02 -6.00 17.06
N ASP A 217 4.03 -5.55 17.80
CA ASP A 217 4.59 -4.22 17.62
C ASP A 217 5.41 -4.14 16.32
N ILE A 218 4.94 -3.29 15.41
CA ILE A 218 5.60 -3.00 14.12
C ILE A 218 6.04 -1.53 14.03
N SER A 219 6.07 -0.82 15.17
CA SER A 219 6.48 0.57 15.23
C SER A 219 7.91 0.79 14.75
N PHE A 220 8.82 -0.17 14.93
CA PHE A 220 10.21 -0.04 14.52
C PHE A 220 10.44 -0.24 13.01
N ASP A 221 9.64 -1.08 12.36
CA ASP A 221 9.76 -1.40 10.93
C ASP A 221 8.39 -1.85 10.36
N ASP A 222 7.68 -0.92 9.73
CA ASP A 222 6.43 -1.17 8.99
C ASP A 222 6.67 -1.33 7.48
N SER A 223 7.88 -1.75 7.08
CA SER A 223 8.18 -2.06 5.68
C SER A 223 7.37 -3.26 5.21
N LYS A 224 7.03 -3.27 3.91
CA LYS A 224 6.30 -4.37 3.26
C LYS A 224 7.00 -5.71 3.46
N ARG A 225 8.35 -5.70 3.40
CA ARG A 225 9.19 -6.86 3.69
C ARG A 225 8.98 -7.38 5.11
N ARG A 226 9.03 -6.49 6.11
CA ARG A 226 8.85 -6.89 7.50
C ARG A 226 7.46 -7.48 7.75
N ILE A 227 6.42 -6.92 7.13
CA ILE A 227 5.06 -7.48 7.23
C ILE A 227 4.98 -8.89 6.65
N VAL A 228 5.62 -9.16 5.51
CA VAL A 228 5.63 -10.50 4.92
C VAL A 228 6.34 -11.51 5.82
N GLU A 229 7.45 -11.12 6.44
CA GLU A 229 8.16 -11.95 7.42
C GLU A 229 7.29 -12.24 8.63
N LEU A 230 6.76 -11.20 9.28
CA LEU A 230 5.91 -11.33 10.47
C LEU A 230 4.65 -12.16 10.19
N TYR A 231 3.97 -11.93 9.08
CA TYR A 231 2.82 -12.73 8.69
C TYR A 231 3.20 -14.21 8.52
N SER A 232 4.33 -14.49 7.86
CA SER A 232 4.80 -15.86 7.67
C SER A 232 5.19 -16.55 8.98
N GLU A 233 5.72 -15.80 9.95
CA GLU A 233 6.10 -16.31 11.27
C GLU A 233 4.85 -16.59 12.14
N HIS A 234 3.91 -15.64 12.20
CA HIS A 234 2.71 -15.75 13.05
C HIS A 234 1.62 -16.68 12.51
N PHE A 235 1.59 -16.91 11.18
CA PHE A 235 0.57 -17.73 10.53
C PHE A 235 1.16 -19.00 9.89
N ASN A 236 2.31 -19.44 10.39
CA ASN A 236 2.95 -20.68 9.92
C ASN A 236 2.00 -21.88 10.04
N GLY A 237 1.93 -22.70 8.99
CA GLY A 237 1.02 -23.84 8.90
C GLY A 237 -0.45 -23.48 8.61
N SER A 238 -0.83 -22.19 8.58
CA SER A 238 -2.19 -21.81 8.21
C SER A 238 -2.41 -21.95 6.69
N GLU A 239 -3.62 -22.33 6.29
CA GLU A 239 -4.02 -22.38 4.88
C GLU A 239 -3.91 -21.00 4.20
N SER A 240 -4.24 -19.93 4.93
CA SER A 240 -4.15 -18.55 4.44
C SER A 240 -2.73 -18.17 4.01
N LEU A 241 -1.70 -18.73 4.65
CA LEU A 241 -0.31 -18.39 4.36
C LEU A 241 0.12 -18.84 2.96
N LYS A 242 -0.42 -19.94 2.45
CA LYS A 242 -0.15 -20.41 1.08
C LYS A 242 -0.56 -19.33 0.07
N PHE A 243 -1.81 -18.89 0.14
CA PHE A 243 -2.36 -17.89 -0.76
C PHE A 243 -1.69 -16.52 -0.61
N PHE A 244 -1.35 -16.13 0.62
CA PHE A 244 -0.58 -14.92 0.88
C PHE A 244 0.79 -14.94 0.18
N ARG A 245 1.54 -16.04 0.32
CA ARG A 245 2.88 -16.19 -0.28
C ARG A 245 2.83 -16.17 -1.80
N GLU A 246 1.88 -16.86 -2.39
CA GLU A 246 1.69 -16.84 -3.85
C GLU A 246 1.42 -15.42 -4.34
N ALA A 247 0.58 -14.65 -3.63
CA ALA A 247 0.31 -13.26 -4.00
C ALA A 247 1.54 -12.35 -3.90
N VAL A 248 2.33 -12.48 -2.82
CA VAL A 248 3.58 -11.73 -2.64
C VAL A 248 4.60 -12.08 -3.73
N MET A 249 4.72 -13.36 -4.09
CA MET A 249 5.61 -13.81 -5.17
C MET A 249 5.18 -13.26 -6.53
N THR A 250 3.88 -13.24 -6.82
CA THR A 250 3.35 -12.67 -8.06
C THR A 250 3.64 -11.17 -8.14
N ASP A 251 3.46 -10.42 -7.05
CA ASP A 251 3.81 -8.98 -7.01
C ASP A 251 5.31 -8.72 -7.23
N ALA A 252 6.18 -9.54 -6.61
CA ALA A 252 7.62 -9.46 -6.82
C ALA A 252 8.01 -9.77 -8.28
N SER A 253 7.40 -10.80 -8.88
CA SER A 253 7.59 -11.16 -10.29
C SER A 253 7.16 -10.02 -11.22
N TYR A 254 5.97 -9.45 -11.00
CA TYR A 254 5.47 -8.30 -11.75
C TYR A 254 6.41 -7.09 -11.65
N THR A 255 6.88 -6.76 -10.43
CA THR A 255 7.85 -5.67 -10.22
C THR A 255 9.11 -5.87 -11.05
N LYS A 256 9.68 -7.08 -11.02
CA LYS A 256 10.89 -7.41 -11.78
C LYS A 256 10.66 -7.26 -13.28
N LYS A 257 9.51 -7.72 -13.79
CA LYS A 257 9.14 -7.60 -15.20
C LYS A 257 8.97 -6.14 -15.62
N ILE A 258 8.34 -5.30 -14.80
CA ILE A 258 8.27 -3.85 -15.06
C ILE A 258 9.66 -3.22 -15.16
N LEU A 259 10.57 -3.55 -14.25
CA LEU A 259 11.95 -3.03 -14.30
C LEU A 259 12.72 -3.50 -15.55
N GLN A 260 12.38 -4.67 -16.11
CA GLN A 260 12.92 -5.15 -17.37
C GLN A 260 12.33 -4.38 -18.56
N GLN A 261 11.01 -4.19 -18.57
CA GLN A 261 10.29 -3.46 -19.60
C GLN A 261 10.72 -1.99 -19.71
N LEU A 262 11.14 -1.39 -18.60
CA LEU A 262 11.75 -0.05 -18.58
C LEU A 262 13.11 0.03 -19.30
N LYS A 263 13.80 -1.10 -19.49
CA LYS A 263 15.09 -1.17 -20.20
C LYS A 263 14.93 -1.62 -21.64
N CYS A 264 14.02 -2.57 -21.88
CA CYS A 264 13.73 -3.16 -23.17
C CYS A 264 12.23 -3.41 -23.24
N SER A 265 11.49 -2.48 -23.85
CA SER A 265 10.03 -2.52 -23.92
C SER A 265 9.55 -3.52 -24.98
N ASP A 266 8.73 -4.48 -24.57
CA ASP A 266 8.09 -5.49 -25.41
C ASP A 266 6.61 -5.61 -25.01
N GLU A 267 5.73 -5.19 -25.92
CA GLU A 267 4.28 -5.19 -25.67
C GLU A 267 3.74 -6.59 -25.40
N ALA A 268 4.16 -7.57 -26.21
CA ALA A 268 3.65 -8.92 -26.13
C ALA A 268 4.09 -9.58 -24.82
N GLU A 269 5.34 -9.40 -24.42
CA GLU A 269 5.85 -9.88 -23.13
C GLU A 269 5.14 -9.18 -21.96
N TYR A 270 4.88 -7.87 -22.08
CA TYR A 270 4.17 -7.14 -21.03
C TYR A 270 2.72 -7.60 -20.87
N LEU A 271 1.99 -7.76 -21.96
CA LEU A 271 0.62 -8.28 -21.94
C LEU A 271 0.57 -9.72 -21.39
N ASN A 272 1.58 -10.54 -21.68
CA ASN A 272 1.70 -11.86 -21.06
C ASN A 272 1.93 -11.78 -19.56
N THR A 273 2.79 -10.87 -19.10
CA THR A 273 3.03 -10.61 -17.67
C THR A 273 1.73 -10.23 -16.94
N LEU A 274 0.88 -9.42 -17.58
CA LEU A 274 -0.43 -9.06 -17.03
C LEU A 274 -1.37 -10.28 -16.93
N LYS A 275 -1.43 -11.13 -17.95
CA LYS A 275 -2.23 -12.38 -17.91
C LYS A 275 -1.75 -13.32 -16.81
N GLU A 276 -0.44 -13.48 -16.64
CA GLU A 276 0.13 -14.27 -15.54
C GLU A 276 -0.25 -13.69 -14.18
N THR A 277 -0.27 -12.35 -14.07
CA THR A 277 -0.70 -11.66 -12.86
C THR A 277 -2.19 -11.89 -12.58
N GLU A 278 -3.05 -11.89 -13.60
CA GLU A 278 -4.50 -12.14 -13.45
C GLU A 278 -4.82 -13.50 -12.82
N VAL A 279 -3.97 -14.52 -13.03
CA VAL A 279 -4.17 -15.86 -12.47
C VAL A 279 -4.21 -15.85 -10.93
N ILE A 280 -3.63 -14.85 -10.27
CA ILE A 280 -3.58 -14.78 -8.80
C ILE A 280 -4.88 -14.32 -8.14
N ILE A 281 -5.81 -13.76 -8.93
CA ILE A 281 -7.00 -13.08 -8.39
C ILE A 281 -7.84 -14.01 -7.50
N PRO A 282 -8.17 -15.26 -7.89
CA PRO A 282 -8.90 -16.18 -7.01
C PRO A 282 -8.17 -16.45 -5.69
N ASN A 283 -6.85 -16.58 -5.73
CA ASN A 283 -6.02 -16.88 -4.55
C ASN A 283 -5.99 -15.70 -3.58
N VAL A 284 -5.93 -14.47 -4.10
CA VAL A 284 -6.06 -13.27 -3.26
C VAL A 284 -7.45 -13.22 -2.61
N LEU A 285 -8.53 -13.46 -3.37
CA LEU A 285 -9.87 -13.45 -2.79
C LEU A 285 -10.04 -14.53 -1.71
N GLU A 286 -9.44 -15.70 -1.91
CA GLU A 286 -9.46 -16.79 -0.94
C GLU A 286 -8.65 -16.47 0.32
N PHE A 287 -7.48 -15.84 0.19
CA PHE A 287 -6.72 -15.30 1.31
C PHE A 287 -7.58 -14.35 2.17
N ILE A 288 -8.29 -13.42 1.52
CA ILE A 288 -9.15 -12.45 2.20
C ILE A 288 -10.33 -13.16 2.87
N ARG A 289 -10.94 -14.17 2.22
CA ARG A 289 -12.03 -14.97 2.78
C ARG A 289 -11.60 -15.71 4.04
N LEU A 290 -10.47 -16.41 4.00
CA LEU A 290 -9.92 -17.14 5.15
C LEU A 290 -9.56 -16.19 6.30
N THR A 291 -9.00 -15.03 5.98
CA THR A 291 -8.77 -13.96 6.94
C THR A 291 -10.08 -13.50 7.58
N ASN A 292 -11.13 -13.27 6.78
CA ASN A 292 -12.43 -12.81 7.27
C ASN A 292 -13.03 -13.80 8.29
N ILE A 293 -12.86 -15.10 8.04
CA ILE A 293 -13.30 -16.16 8.97
C ILE A 293 -12.46 -16.12 10.25
N LEU A 294 -11.14 -15.93 10.14
CA LEU A 294 -10.24 -15.86 11.28
C LEU A 294 -10.61 -14.72 12.24
N VAL A 295 -10.88 -13.52 11.70
CA VAL A 295 -11.16 -12.31 12.50
C VAL A 295 -12.61 -12.25 13.02
N ALA A 296 -13.48 -13.15 12.57
CA ALA A 296 -14.85 -13.25 13.03
C ALA A 296 -15.03 -14.22 14.22
N LYS A 297 -13.97 -14.95 14.60
CA LYS A 297 -13.93 -15.83 15.77
C LYS A 297 -13.33 -15.09 16.96
#